data_AF-A0A086B7T3-F1
#
_entry.id   AF-A0A086B7T3-F1
#
_cell.length_a   1.000
_cell.length_b   1.000
_cell.length_c   1.000
_cell.angle_alpha   90.00
_cell.angle_beta   90.00
_cell.angle_gamma   90.00
#
_symmetry.space_group_name_H-M   'P 1'
#
loop_
_entity.id
_entity.type
_entity.pdbx_description
1 polymer ?
#
loop_
_entity_poly.entity_id
_entity_poly.type
_entity_poly.pdbx_seq_one_letter_code
_entity_poly.pdbx_strand_id
1 'polypeptide(L)'
;MKKLVLFVLFFLSITIQSIEITSLSTTDDDVNIENIFANKFYILDRDGKIIYLSEDDIKKMWEEKLGQEGLHVKLDKFKILNSKDSQSGKTYYFLKAVSHDKIIETGAFFSVTKFGMLLAEKKCSCVGCPSGCNLTVFGDRCSCSSCGYGGSQECKKTEETTIGTKYLAEE
;
A
#
# COMPACT_ATOMS: atom_id res chain seq x y z
N MET A 1 -61.52 24.60 22.06
CA MET A 1 -60.08 24.60 22.43
C MET A 1 -59.91 23.55 23.52
N LYS A 2 -59.05 22.54 23.52
CA LYS A 2 -57.95 22.06 22.67
C LYS A 2 -58.02 20.53 22.73
N LYS A 3 -57.85 19.87 21.58
CA LYS A 3 -57.73 18.41 21.49
C LYS A 3 -56.41 17.99 22.13
N LEU A 4 -56.46 17.23 23.22
CA LEU A 4 -55.29 16.59 23.81
C LEU A 4 -55.21 15.16 23.25
N VAL A 5 -54.74 15.05 22.01
CA VAL A 5 -54.50 13.76 21.36
C VAL A 5 -53.20 13.21 21.91
N LEU A 6 -53.34 12.13 22.68
CA LEU A 6 -52.43 10.99 22.80
C LEU A 6 -51.27 11.05 21.79
N PHE A 7 -50.09 11.50 22.22
CA PHE A 7 -48.85 11.23 21.49
C PHE A 7 -48.32 9.89 21.98
N VAL A 8 -48.92 8.84 21.41
CA VAL A 8 -48.50 7.45 21.51
C VAL A 8 -47.10 7.33 20.91
N LEU A 9 -46.19 6.80 21.74
CA LEU A 9 -45.12 5.88 21.37
C LEU A 9 -44.80 5.81 19.86
N PHE A 10 -43.79 6.56 19.45
CA PHE A 10 -43.02 6.23 18.26
C PHE A 10 -41.53 6.45 18.57
N PHE A 11 -41.05 5.78 19.62
CA PHE A 11 -39.62 5.45 19.71
C PHE A 11 -39.33 4.45 18.59
N LEU A 12 -39.05 4.98 17.41
CA LEU A 12 -38.33 4.28 16.35
C LEU A 12 -36.99 3.83 16.94
N SER A 13 -36.97 2.59 17.44
CA SER A 13 -35.75 1.83 17.62
C SER A 13 -35.15 1.59 16.24
N ILE A 14 -34.38 2.56 15.77
CA ILE A 14 -33.42 2.36 14.68
C ILE A 14 -32.37 1.42 15.27
N THR A 15 -32.60 0.13 15.18
CA THR A 15 -31.54 -0.86 15.35
C THR A 15 -30.61 -0.66 14.16
N ILE A 16 -29.59 0.16 14.34
CA ILE A 16 -28.40 0.13 13.50
C ILE A 16 -27.85 -1.29 13.73
N GLN A 17 -28.19 -2.21 12.83
CA GLN A 17 -27.40 -3.42 12.68
C GLN A 17 -26.02 -2.93 12.25
N SER A 18 -25.15 -2.70 13.22
CA SER A 18 -23.72 -2.63 12.97
C SER A 18 -23.40 -3.92 12.26
N ILE A 19 -23.12 -3.83 10.96
CA ILE A 19 -22.49 -4.90 10.20
C ILE A 19 -21.18 -5.12 10.95
N GLU A 20 -21.15 -6.16 11.77
CA GLU A 20 -19.89 -6.71 12.26
C GLU A 20 -19.11 -7.05 11.00
N ILE A 21 -18.11 -6.23 10.69
CA ILE A 21 -17.04 -6.59 9.77
C ILE A 21 -16.36 -7.74 10.49
N THR A 22 -16.90 -8.94 10.28
CA THR A 22 -16.34 -10.20 10.72
C THR A 22 -14.91 -10.16 10.25
N SER A 23 -13.97 -10.17 11.20
CA SER A 23 -12.54 -10.26 10.96
C SER A 23 -12.33 -11.26 9.83
N LEU A 24 -12.01 -10.73 8.65
CA LEU A 24 -11.87 -11.51 7.43
C LEU A 24 -10.76 -12.52 7.73
N SER A 25 -11.15 -13.77 7.97
CA SER A 25 -10.21 -14.85 8.20
C SER A 25 -9.37 -14.95 6.94
N THR A 26 -8.14 -14.49 7.02
CA THR A 26 -7.14 -14.64 5.98
C THR A 26 -6.93 -16.14 5.81
N THR A 27 -7.43 -16.69 4.70
CA THR A 27 -6.78 -17.84 4.11
C THR A 27 -5.31 -17.44 3.95
N ASP A 28 -4.41 -18.18 4.60
CA ASP A 28 -2.97 -18.14 4.35
C ASP A 28 -2.72 -18.66 2.92
N ASP A 29 -3.19 -17.92 1.92
CA ASP A 29 -2.68 -18.05 0.56
C ASP A 29 -1.27 -17.47 0.61
N ASP A 30 -0.30 -18.38 0.75
CA ASP A 30 1.12 -18.07 0.86
C ASP A 30 1.53 -17.15 -0.30
N VAL A 31 2.21 -16.04 0.02
CA VAL A 31 2.58 -15.03 -0.97
C VAL A 31 3.69 -15.61 -1.86
N ASN A 32 3.41 -15.74 -3.16
CA ASN A 32 4.37 -16.30 -4.11
C ASN A 32 5.48 -15.28 -4.41
N ILE A 33 6.62 -15.42 -3.72
CA ILE A 33 7.77 -14.53 -3.89
C ILE A 33 8.62 -14.84 -5.13
N GLU A 34 8.49 -16.04 -5.70
CA GLU A 34 9.23 -16.47 -6.89
C GLU A 34 8.57 -16.00 -8.18
N ASN A 35 7.24 -16.17 -8.27
CA ASN A 35 6.40 -15.67 -9.34
C ASN A 35 5.43 -14.62 -8.79
N ILE A 36 5.98 -13.43 -8.59
CA ILE A 36 5.31 -12.28 -7.96
C ILE A 36 3.95 -11.99 -8.59
N PHE A 37 3.83 -12.03 -9.91
CA PHE A 37 2.60 -11.65 -10.60
C PHE A 37 1.55 -12.77 -10.66
N ALA A 38 1.86 -13.98 -10.19
CA ALA A 38 0.85 -15.00 -9.92
C ALA A 38 -0.08 -14.63 -8.76
N ASN A 39 0.32 -13.69 -7.89
CA ASN A 39 -0.43 -13.27 -6.71
C ASN A 39 -1.68 -12.41 -6.99
N LYS A 40 -1.98 -12.06 -8.25
CA LYS A 40 -3.14 -11.23 -8.67
C LYS A 40 -3.23 -9.91 -7.89
N PHE A 41 -2.34 -8.97 -8.20
CA PHE A 41 -2.42 -7.62 -7.65
C PHE A 41 -3.67 -6.88 -8.13
N TYR A 42 -4.24 -6.04 -7.28
CA TYR A 42 -5.35 -5.17 -7.64
C TYR A 42 -5.36 -3.87 -6.84
N ILE A 43 -6.09 -2.87 -7.34
CA ILE A 43 -6.47 -1.65 -6.64
C ILE A 43 -8.00 -1.51 -6.61
N LEU A 44 -8.49 -0.60 -5.78
CA LEU A 44 -9.88 -0.17 -5.80
C LEU A 44 -9.97 1.16 -6.57
N ASP A 45 -10.92 1.28 -7.49
CA ASP A 45 -11.24 2.57 -8.11
C ASP A 45 -12.05 3.46 -7.17
N ARG A 46 -12.45 4.64 -7.67
CA ARG A 46 -13.22 5.63 -6.90
C ARG A 46 -14.59 5.13 -6.45
N ASP A 47 -15.14 4.13 -7.14
CA ASP A 47 -16.43 3.52 -6.84
C ASP A 47 -16.25 2.26 -5.97
N GLY A 48 -15.02 1.93 -5.56
CA GLY A 48 -14.69 0.75 -4.77
C GLY A 48 -14.65 -0.55 -5.59
N LYS A 49 -14.62 -0.48 -6.92
CA LYS A 49 -14.54 -1.65 -7.80
C LYS A 49 -13.10 -2.14 -7.90
N ILE A 50 -12.95 -3.47 -7.90
CA ILE A 50 -11.66 -4.14 -8.07
C ILE A 50 -11.15 -3.98 -9.51
N ILE A 51 -9.93 -3.47 -9.64
CA ILE A 51 -9.17 -3.43 -10.89
C ILE A 51 -7.91 -4.26 -10.71
N TYR A 52 -7.85 -5.42 -11.36
CA TYR A 52 -6.65 -6.26 -11.39
C TYR A 52 -5.55 -5.61 -12.21
N LEU A 53 -4.31 -5.74 -11.74
CA LEU A 53 -3.13 -5.13 -12.32
C LEU A 53 -2.16 -6.22 -12.81
N SER A 54 -1.71 -6.08 -14.05
CA SER A 54 -0.55 -6.78 -14.58
C SER A 54 0.76 -6.13 -14.12
N GLU A 55 1.89 -6.77 -14.41
CA GLU A 55 3.22 -6.17 -14.24
C GLU A 55 3.34 -4.82 -14.97
N ASP A 56 2.89 -4.78 -16.23
CA ASP A 56 2.96 -3.58 -17.06
C ASP A 56 2.07 -2.45 -16.52
N ASP A 57 0.92 -2.77 -15.92
CA ASP A 57 0.04 -1.76 -15.31
C ASP A 57 0.71 -1.11 -14.10
N ILE A 58 1.30 -1.91 -13.22
CA ILE A 58 2.03 -1.42 -12.03
C ILE A 58 3.24 -0.59 -12.46
N LYS A 59 3.99 -1.09 -13.44
CA LYS A 59 5.15 -0.41 -14.01
C LYS A 59 4.77 0.97 -14.54
N LYS A 60 3.78 1.05 -15.43
CA LYS A 60 3.33 2.34 -16.01
C LYS A 60 2.85 3.30 -14.93
N MET A 61 1.99 2.83 -14.02
CA MET A 61 1.46 3.65 -12.92
C MET A 61 2.59 4.25 -12.06
N TRP A 62 3.61 3.47 -11.73
CA TRP A 62 4.72 3.95 -10.90
C TRP A 62 5.72 4.81 -11.67
N GLU A 63 6.00 4.51 -12.93
CA GLU A 63 6.82 5.35 -13.81
C GLU A 63 6.17 6.73 -14.03
N GLU A 64 4.84 6.78 -14.19
CA GLU A 64 4.09 8.03 -14.28
C GLU A 64 4.19 8.84 -12.98
N LYS A 65 4.01 8.21 -11.82
CA LYS A 65 4.17 8.87 -10.51
C LYS A 65 5.59 9.40 -10.32
N LEU A 66 6.61 8.60 -10.63
CA LEU A 66 8.01 9.04 -10.57
C LEU A 66 8.26 10.21 -11.55
N GLY A 67 7.69 10.17 -12.74
CA GLY A 67 7.76 11.27 -13.70
C GLY A 67 7.15 12.57 -13.15
N GLN A 68 6.06 12.49 -12.39
CA GLN A 68 5.47 13.65 -11.69
C GLN A 68 6.39 14.21 -10.59
N GLU A 69 7.25 13.36 -10.00
CA GLU A 69 8.32 13.77 -9.07
C GLU A 69 9.58 14.31 -9.79
N GLY A 70 9.56 14.37 -11.12
CA GLY A 70 10.73 14.77 -11.94
C GLY A 70 11.74 13.64 -12.18
N LEU A 71 11.37 12.39 -11.88
CA LEU A 71 12.19 11.19 -12.02
C LEU A 71 11.73 10.36 -13.23
N HIS A 72 12.34 10.59 -14.40
CA HIS A 72 12.05 9.81 -15.60
C HIS A 72 12.89 8.53 -15.62
N VAL A 73 12.26 7.41 -15.25
CA VAL A 73 12.93 6.10 -15.21
C VAL A 73 12.11 5.03 -15.90
N LYS A 74 12.78 3.93 -16.23
CA LYS A 74 12.16 2.67 -16.61
C LYS A 74 12.35 1.66 -15.50
N LEU A 75 11.28 1.12 -14.93
CA LEU A 75 11.32 0.04 -13.95
C LEU A 75 11.54 -1.29 -14.66
N ASP A 76 12.35 -2.17 -14.08
CA ASP A 76 12.76 -3.42 -14.72
C ASP A 76 12.50 -4.64 -13.85
N LYS A 77 12.79 -4.56 -12.56
CA LYS A 77 12.75 -5.73 -11.67
C LYS A 77 11.82 -5.50 -10.50
N PHE A 78 10.95 -6.48 -10.24
CA PHE A 78 10.09 -6.51 -9.07
C PHE A 78 10.58 -7.53 -8.03
N LYS A 79 10.38 -7.21 -6.75
CA LYS A 79 10.68 -8.07 -5.60
C LYS A 79 9.64 -7.87 -4.52
N ILE A 80 9.25 -8.94 -3.83
CA ILE A 80 8.46 -8.81 -2.59
C ILE A 80 9.44 -8.81 -1.42
N LEU A 81 9.34 -7.77 -0.58
CA LEU A 81 9.95 -7.72 0.74
C LEU A 81 8.87 -8.03 1.78
N ASN A 82 9.27 -8.65 2.88
CA ASN A 82 8.41 -8.81 4.04
C ASN A 82 9.13 -8.40 5.32
N SER A 83 8.35 -7.95 6.31
CA SER A 83 8.82 -7.61 7.65
C SER A 83 7.78 -8.07 8.65
N LYS A 84 8.20 -8.79 9.69
CA LYS A 84 7.32 -9.22 10.77
C LYS A 84 7.48 -8.30 11.96
N ASP A 85 6.39 -7.71 12.41
CA ASP A 85 6.38 -6.91 13.63
C ASP A 85 6.51 -7.82 14.85
N SER A 86 7.49 -7.53 15.71
CA SER A 86 7.84 -8.39 16.83
C SER A 86 6.83 -8.36 17.98
N GLN A 87 6.02 -7.29 18.07
CA GLN A 87 5.04 -7.12 19.14
C GLN A 87 3.69 -7.77 18.77
N SER A 88 3.17 -7.47 17.58
CA SER A 88 1.88 -7.95 17.09
C SER A 88 1.96 -9.28 16.34
N GLY A 89 3.16 -9.70 15.91
CA GLY A 89 3.34 -10.86 15.06
C GLY A 89 2.85 -10.67 13.61
N LYS A 90 2.36 -9.48 13.26
CA LYS A 90 1.83 -9.16 11.93
C LYS A 90 2.93 -9.10 10.89
N THR A 91 2.72 -9.75 9.75
CA THR A 91 3.59 -9.63 8.57
C THR A 91 3.13 -8.48 7.69
N TYR A 92 4.08 -7.62 7.32
CA TYR A 92 3.90 -6.55 6.36
C TYR A 92 4.58 -6.94 5.06
N TYR A 93 3.87 -6.82 3.94
CA TYR A 93 4.39 -7.11 2.61
C TYR A 93 4.56 -5.83 1.81
N PHE A 94 5.63 -5.78 1.04
CA PHE A 94 6.01 -4.63 0.25
C PHE A 94 6.46 -5.06 -1.14
N LEU A 95 5.81 -4.54 -2.17
CA LEU A 95 6.22 -4.74 -3.56
C LEU A 95 7.24 -3.65 -3.90
N LYS A 96 8.48 -4.07 -4.12
CA LYS A 96 9.59 -3.24 -4.55
C LYS A 96 9.79 -3.34 -6.06
N ALA A 97 10.04 -2.22 -6.72
CA ALA A 97 10.56 -2.14 -8.08
C ALA A 97 11.95 -1.50 -8.10
N VAL A 98 12.79 -1.92 -9.04
CA VAL A 98 14.13 -1.38 -9.28
C VAL A 98 14.19 -0.86 -10.71
N SER A 99 14.72 0.34 -10.90
CA SER A 99 14.93 0.91 -12.22
C SER A 99 15.97 0.12 -13.03
N HIS A 100 15.88 0.21 -14.35
CA HIS A 100 16.76 -0.48 -15.28
C HIS A 100 18.24 -0.10 -15.09
N ASP A 101 18.50 1.19 -14.82
CA ASP A 101 19.83 1.73 -14.49
C ASP A 101 20.26 1.45 -13.04
N LYS A 102 19.37 0.85 -12.24
CA LYS A 102 19.55 0.52 -10.81
C LYS A 102 19.71 1.72 -9.89
N ILE A 103 19.49 2.94 -10.37
CA ILE A 103 19.67 4.17 -9.57
C ILE A 103 18.50 4.40 -8.61
N ILE A 104 17.30 3.92 -8.98
CA ILE A 104 16.07 4.12 -8.22
C ILE A 104 15.51 2.78 -7.76
N GLU A 105 15.22 2.68 -6.46
CA GLU A 105 14.34 1.66 -5.91
C GLU A 105 13.07 2.32 -5.39
N THR A 106 11.91 1.77 -5.72
CA THR A 106 10.60 2.31 -5.32
C THR A 106 9.66 1.20 -4.89
N GLY A 107 8.54 1.52 -4.26
CA GLY A 107 7.51 0.53 -4.04
C GLY A 107 6.34 0.96 -3.19
N ALA A 108 5.48 -0.01 -2.89
CA ALA A 108 4.28 0.17 -2.09
C ALA A 108 4.04 -1.05 -1.19
N PHE A 109 3.35 -0.81 -0.07
CA PHE A 109 2.80 -1.90 0.74
C PHE A 109 1.61 -2.54 0.03
N PHE A 110 1.34 -3.81 0.34
CA PHE A 110 0.10 -4.47 -0.08
C PHE A 110 -0.45 -5.35 1.03
N SER A 111 -1.75 -5.63 0.96
CA SER A 111 -2.45 -6.51 1.89
C SER A 111 -2.93 -7.77 1.19
N VAL A 112 -2.80 -8.92 1.85
CA VAL A 112 -3.38 -10.19 1.38
C VAL A 112 -4.87 -10.17 1.69
N THR A 113 -5.69 -10.50 0.69
CA THR A 113 -7.15 -10.54 0.82
C THR A 113 -7.71 -11.74 0.08
N LYS A 114 -8.98 -12.07 0.31
CA LYS A 114 -9.68 -13.14 -0.44
C LYS A 114 -9.75 -12.93 -1.96
N PHE A 115 -9.42 -11.73 -2.45
CA PHE A 115 -9.47 -11.37 -3.87
C PHE A 115 -8.08 -11.35 -4.55
N GLY A 116 -7.01 -11.52 -3.78
CA GLY A 116 -5.62 -11.34 -4.22
C GLY A 116 -4.88 -10.30 -3.37
N MET A 117 -3.89 -9.63 -3.98
CA MET A 117 -3.04 -8.64 -3.29
C MET A 117 -3.53 -7.21 -3.53
N LEU A 118 -4.12 -6.59 -2.50
CA LEU A 118 -4.54 -5.19 -2.57
C LEU A 118 -3.30 -4.30 -2.48
N LEU A 119 -2.92 -3.68 -3.59
CA LEU A 119 -1.76 -2.79 -3.70
C LEU A 119 -2.13 -1.39 -3.19
N ALA A 120 -1.36 -0.87 -2.24
CA ALA A 120 -1.49 0.52 -1.81
C ALA A 120 -0.83 1.46 -2.83
N GLU A 121 -1.01 2.76 -2.64
CA GLU A 121 -0.27 3.76 -3.41
C GLU A 121 1.25 3.65 -3.20
N LYS A 122 2.01 4.00 -4.25
CA LYS A 122 3.49 4.12 -4.19
C LYS A 122 3.89 4.96 -2.98
N LYS A 123 4.56 4.34 -2.02
CA LYS A 123 4.87 4.99 -0.73
C LYS A 123 6.28 5.55 -0.68
N CYS A 124 7.24 4.84 -1.26
CA CYS A 124 8.66 5.10 -1.01
C CYS A 124 9.48 5.06 -2.28
N SER A 125 10.44 5.98 -2.42
CA SER A 125 11.46 5.92 -3.45
C SER A 125 12.83 6.30 -2.86
N CYS A 126 13.86 5.57 -3.24
CA CYS A 126 15.25 5.76 -2.86
C CYS A 126 16.05 6.10 -4.12
N VAL A 127 16.72 7.26 -4.12
CA VAL A 127 17.45 7.80 -5.29
C VAL A 127 18.81 8.32 -4.87
N GLY A 128 19.84 8.16 -5.70
CA GLY A 128 21.01 9.05 -5.62
C GLY A 128 22.38 8.40 -5.74
N CYS A 129 22.48 7.06 -5.76
CA CYS A 129 23.77 6.39 -5.93
C CYS A 129 23.89 5.80 -7.35
N PRO A 130 25.06 5.90 -8.02
CA PRO A 130 25.34 5.24 -9.30
C PRO A 130 25.21 3.71 -9.25
N SER A 131 25.47 3.12 -8.07
CA SER A 131 25.26 1.70 -7.80
C SER A 131 23.87 1.39 -7.20
N GLY A 132 23.00 2.39 -7.12
CA GLY A 132 21.72 2.33 -6.42
C GLY A 132 21.84 2.47 -4.91
N CYS A 133 20.75 2.90 -4.26
CA CYS A 133 20.55 2.67 -2.84
C CYS A 133 19.47 1.64 -2.59
N ASN A 134 19.62 0.88 -1.50
CA ASN A 134 18.72 -0.21 -1.19
C ASN A 134 17.54 0.29 -0.37
N LEU A 135 16.34 0.08 -0.89
CA LEU A 135 15.08 0.19 -0.18
C LEU A 135 14.87 -1.09 0.65
N THR A 136 14.70 -0.88 1.96
CA THR A 136 14.38 -1.91 2.95
C THR A 136 13.10 -1.54 3.69
N VAL A 137 12.46 -2.51 4.37
CA VAL A 137 11.21 -2.30 5.12
C VAL A 137 11.31 -2.82 6.54
N PHE A 138 10.71 -2.07 7.48
CA PHE A 138 10.63 -2.38 8.90
C PHE A 138 9.20 -2.10 9.37
N GLY A 139 8.42 -3.17 9.60
CA GLY A 139 6.98 -3.04 9.82
C GLY A 139 6.29 -2.36 8.64
N ASP A 140 5.57 -1.27 8.91
CA ASP A 140 4.84 -0.46 7.93
C ASP A 140 5.66 0.70 7.33
N ARG A 141 6.97 0.75 7.64
CA ARG A 141 7.88 1.81 7.19
C ARG A 141 8.91 1.27 6.21
N CYS A 142 9.35 2.15 5.32
CA CYS A 142 10.49 1.89 4.45
C CYS A 142 11.70 2.73 4.88
N SER A 143 12.89 2.31 4.48
CA SER A 143 14.14 3.03 4.70
C SER A 143 15.06 2.86 3.50
N CYS A 144 15.91 3.86 3.25
CA CYS A 144 16.93 3.81 2.21
C CYS A 144 18.30 3.63 2.87
N SER A 145 19.12 2.73 2.33
CA SER A 145 20.51 2.60 2.75
C SER A 145 21.33 3.80 2.27
N SER A 146 22.40 4.12 3.00
CA SER A 146 23.45 5.02 2.51
C SER A 146 24.07 4.48 1.22
N CYS A 147 24.66 5.36 0.41
CA CYS A 147 25.54 4.94 -0.69
C CYS A 147 26.76 4.19 -0.09
N GLY A 148 27.19 3.10 -0.72
CA GLY A 148 28.33 2.30 -0.25
C GLY A 148 29.66 3.09 -0.21
N TYR A 149 30.71 2.47 0.35
CA TYR A 149 32.04 3.06 0.50
C TYR A 149 32.56 3.67 -0.82
N GLY A 150 32.74 5.00 -0.85
CA GLY A 150 33.44 5.72 -1.92
C GLY A 150 32.65 6.80 -2.68
N GLY A 151 31.35 6.96 -2.43
CA GLY A 151 30.55 8.04 -3.03
C GLY A 151 30.33 9.21 -2.06
N SER A 152 30.65 10.44 -2.47
CA SER A 152 30.29 11.67 -1.74
C SER A 152 28.80 12.04 -1.87
N GLN A 153 27.98 11.13 -2.41
CA GLN A 153 26.58 11.34 -2.75
C GLN A 153 25.69 10.75 -1.66
N GLU A 154 24.62 11.46 -1.31
CA GLU A 154 23.63 11.00 -0.34
C GLU A 154 22.50 10.26 -1.07
N CYS A 155 22.04 9.12 -0.52
CA CYS A 155 20.79 8.53 -0.97
C CYS A 155 19.62 9.33 -0.37
N LYS A 156 18.82 9.92 -1.25
CA LYS A 156 17.62 10.66 -0.89
C LYS A 156 16.42 9.72 -0.89
N LYS A 157 15.69 9.73 0.22
CA LYS A 157 14.38 9.11 0.36
C LYS A 157 13.30 10.13 0.00
N THR A 158 12.39 9.77 -0.89
CA THR A 158 11.10 10.46 -1.05
C THR A 158 10.00 9.54 -0.53
N GLU A 159 9.16 10.06 0.36
CA GLU A 159 7.95 9.37 0.82
C GLU A 159 6.73 10.18 0.41
N GLU A 160 5.81 9.55 -0.33
CA GLU A 160 4.45 10.07 -0.43
C GLU A 160 3.80 9.84 0.93
N THR A 161 3.66 10.92 1.69
CA THR A 161 2.99 10.90 2.99
C THR A 161 1.49 10.82 2.74
N THR A 162 0.97 9.66 2.36
CA THR A 162 -0.48 9.45 2.38
C THR A 162 -0.88 9.22 3.83
N ILE A 163 -1.20 10.31 4.54
CA ILE A 163 -2.03 10.25 5.75
C ILE A 163 -3.41 9.78 5.28
N GLY A 164 -3.59 8.47 5.23
CA GLY A 164 -4.86 7.80 5.09
C GLY A 164 -5.55 7.58 6.45
N THR A 165 -5.45 8.54 7.38
CA THR A 165 -6.44 8.69 8.46
C THR A 165 -7.39 9.81 8.10
N LYS A 166 -8.19 9.57 7.05
CA LYS A 166 -9.48 10.22 6.89
C LYS A 166 -10.49 9.18 6.42
N TYR A 167 -10.72 8.19 7.27
CA TYR A 167 -12.05 7.67 7.59
C TYR A 167 -11.91 6.95 8.95
N LEU A 168 -12.68 7.41 9.94
CA LEU A 168 -12.69 7.09 11.38
C LEU A 168 -11.61 7.87 12.18
N ALA A 169 -11.89 8.87 13.01
CA ALA A 169 -13.08 9.11 13.83
C ALA A 169 -13.40 10.62 13.97
N GLU A 170 -14.59 11.02 13.51
CA GLU A 170 -15.47 11.86 14.32
C GLU A 170 -16.44 10.89 15.00
N GLU A 171 -16.32 10.80 16.33
CA GLU A 171 -17.35 10.69 17.38
C GLU A 171 -16.69 10.24 18.69
#